data_AF-A0A1G3W5R1-F1
#
_entry.id   AF-A0A1G3W5R1-F1
#
_cell.length_a   1.000
_cell.length_b   1.000
_cell.length_c   1.000
_cell.angle_alpha   90.00
_cell.angle_beta   90.00
_cell.angle_gamma   90.00
#
_symmetry.space_group_name_H-M   'P 1'
#
loop_
_entity.id
_entity.type
_entity.pdbx_description
1 polymer ?
#
loop_
_entity_poly.entity_id
_entity_poly.type
_entity_poly.pdbx_seq_one_letter_code
_entity_poly.pdbx_strand_id
1 'polypeptide(L)'
;MVVVGNTDSTTDQVNLTRVAWTLLYGGVENVAILDGGLNAWKGAKKTIPTEVAKPKAGTYQGKANKALFEAKAYVLKKIGKAHIVDTRQRSAGICDERAVDRNHSIS
;
A
#
# COMPACT_ATOMS: atom_id res chain seq x y z
N MET A 1 4.22 -13.40 -10.33
CA MET A 1 2.86 -12.92 -10.62
C MET A 1 2.88 -11.40 -10.65
N VAL A 2 2.16 -10.80 -11.58
CA VAL A 2 2.03 -9.33 -11.68
C VAL A 2 0.61 -8.93 -11.32
N VAL A 3 0.45 -8.03 -10.36
CA VAL A 3 -0.83 -7.45 -9.95
C VAL A 3 -1.08 -6.22 -10.83
N VAL A 4 -2.26 -6.17 -11.43
CA VAL A 4 -2.68 -5.09 -12.34
C VAL A 4 -4.08 -4.62 -11.96
N GLY A 5 -4.30 -3.31 -12.04
CA GLY A 5 -5.61 -2.69 -11.97
C GLY A 5 -5.53 -1.21 -12.29
N ASN A 6 -6.64 -0.51 -12.11
CA ASN A 6 -6.71 0.92 -12.39
C ASN A 6 -5.90 1.74 -11.39
N THR A 7 -5.58 2.97 -11.76
CA THR A 7 -4.83 3.91 -10.92
C THR A 7 -5.50 5.29 -10.89
N ASP A 8 -6.81 5.32 -11.15
CA ASP A 8 -7.62 6.54 -11.30
C ASP A 8 -7.75 7.32 -9.99
N SER A 9 -7.75 6.62 -8.85
CA SER A 9 -7.81 7.20 -7.52
C SER A 9 -6.70 6.70 -6.60
N THR A 10 -6.44 7.44 -5.51
CA THR A 10 -5.56 6.98 -4.43
C THR A 10 -6.02 5.64 -3.85
N THR A 11 -7.33 5.42 -3.78
CA THR A 11 -7.91 4.15 -3.32
C THR A 11 -7.51 2.99 -4.23
N ASP A 12 -7.53 3.18 -5.55
CA ASP A 12 -7.14 2.13 -6.49
C ASP A 12 -5.66 1.77 -6.35
N GLN A 13 -4.80 2.78 -6.20
CA GLN A 13 -3.36 2.59 -5.99
C GLN A 13 -3.05 1.84 -4.68
N VAL A 14 -3.76 2.18 -3.59
CA VAL A 14 -3.64 1.49 -2.30
C VAL A 14 -4.14 0.05 -2.41
N ASN A 15 -5.25 -0.19 -3.10
CA ASN A 15 -5.81 -1.54 -3.29
C ASN A 15 -4.84 -2.47 -4.02
N LEU A 16 -4.19 -1.99 -5.08
CA LEU A 16 -3.17 -2.76 -5.80
C LEU A 16 -2.02 -3.18 -4.89
N THR A 17 -1.50 -2.21 -4.13
CA THR A 17 -0.42 -2.44 -3.19
C THR A 17 -0.84 -3.38 -2.06
N ARG A 18 -2.09 -3.27 -1.60
CA ARG A 18 -2.64 -4.14 -0.55
C ARG A 18 -2.77 -5.60 -1.00
N VAL A 19 -3.19 -5.83 -2.25
CA VAL A 19 -3.22 -7.18 -2.84
C VAL A 19 -1.82 -7.75 -2.91
N ALA A 20 -0.84 -7.00 -3.42
CA ALA A 20 0.55 -7.44 -3.48
C ALA A 20 1.12 -7.78 -2.09
N TRP A 21 0.89 -6.92 -1.09
CA TRP A 21 1.29 -7.16 0.30
C TRP A 21 0.65 -8.43 0.87
N THR A 22 -0.62 -8.68 0.57
CA THR A 22 -1.35 -9.86 1.05
C THR A 22 -0.78 -11.14 0.44
N LEU A 23 -0.34 -11.10 -0.82
CA LEU A 23 0.30 -12.24 -1.48
C LEU A 23 1.68 -12.54 -0.87
N LEU A 24 2.47 -11.50 -0.61
CA LEU A 24 3.75 -11.62 0.11
C LEU A 24 3.54 -12.16 1.53
N TYR A 25 2.55 -11.63 2.24
CA TYR A 25 2.13 -12.15 3.55
C TYR A 25 1.69 -13.61 3.47
N GLY A 26 1.01 -14.02 2.41
CA GLY A 26 0.62 -15.41 2.16
C GLY A 26 1.78 -16.36 1.85
N GLY A 27 2.99 -15.85 1.63
CA GLY A 27 4.16 -16.65 1.28
C GLY A 27 4.37 -16.81 -0.23
N VAL A 28 3.74 -15.97 -1.06
CA VAL A 28 4.11 -15.86 -2.47
C VAL A 28 5.30 -14.91 -2.60
N GLU A 29 6.46 -15.44 -2.99
CA GLU A 29 7.70 -14.65 -3.05
C GLU A 29 7.78 -13.75 -4.29
N ASN A 30 7.32 -14.24 -5.43
CA ASN A 30 7.47 -13.56 -6.72
C ASN A 30 6.22 -12.74 -7.06
N VAL A 31 6.07 -11.59 -6.40
CA VAL A 31 4.96 -10.64 -6.61
C VAL A 31 5.50 -9.30 -7.12
N ALA A 32 4.92 -8.80 -8.20
CA ALA A 32 5.23 -7.49 -8.77
C ALA A 32 3.93 -6.71 -9.00
N ILE A 33 4.02 -5.38 -9.04
CA ILE A 33 2.93 -4.48 -9.43
C ILE A 33 3.31 -3.85 -10.77
N LEU A 34 2.35 -3.74 -11.69
CA LEU A 34 2.59 -3.01 -12.94
C LEU A 34 2.66 -1.51 -12.68
N ASP A 35 3.81 -0.90 -12.98
CA ASP A 35 4.02 0.54 -12.82
C ASP A 35 3.02 1.34 -13.65
N GLY A 36 2.37 2.32 -13.00
CA GLY A 36 1.26 3.09 -13.56
C GLY A 36 -0.03 2.31 -13.82
N GLY A 37 -0.07 1.01 -13.53
CA GLY A 37 -1.24 0.14 -13.66
C GLY A 37 -1.78 0.03 -15.09
N LEU A 38 -3.07 -0.33 -15.19
CA LEU A 38 -3.76 -0.49 -16.47
C LEU A 38 -3.83 0.83 -17.27
N ASN A 39 -3.80 1.96 -16.58
CA ASN A 39 -3.85 3.28 -17.20
C ASN A 39 -2.59 3.57 -18.03
N ALA A 40 -1.40 3.33 -17.47
CA ALA A 40 -0.15 3.45 -18.21
C ALA A 40 -0.08 2.44 -19.38
N TRP A 41 -0.55 1.21 -19.18
CA TRP A 41 -0.63 0.20 -20.23
C TRP A 41 -1.49 0.65 -21.43
N LYS A 42 -2.68 1.22 -21.14
CA LYS A 42 -3.57 1.83 -22.15
C LYS A 42 -2.92 3.03 -22.82
N GLY A 43 -2.27 3.91 -22.05
CA GLY A 43 -1.57 5.09 -22.56
C GLY A 43 -0.45 4.72 -23.53
N ALA A 44 0.25 3.61 -23.28
CA ALA A 44 1.26 3.05 -24.17
C ALA A 44 0.68 2.29 -25.38
N LYS A 45 -0.64 2.35 -25.61
CA LYS A 45 -1.38 1.69 -26.71
C LYS A 45 -1.10 0.18 -26.80
N LYS A 46 -0.85 -0.46 -25.66
CA LYS A 46 -0.65 -1.90 -25.60
C LYS A 46 -1.99 -2.63 -25.72
N THR A 47 -1.94 -3.85 -26.24
CA THR A 47 -3.13 -4.67 -26.43
C THR A 47 -3.70 -5.11 -25.08
N ILE A 48 -5.02 -5.15 -24.99
CA ILE A 48 -5.75 -5.66 -23.83
C ILE A 48 -6.55 -6.86 -24.33
N PRO A 49 -6.28 -8.07 -23.83
CA PRO A 49 -7.10 -9.23 -24.16
C PRO A 49 -8.54 -9.01 -23.69
N THR A 50 -9.51 -9.22 -24.57
CA THR A 50 -10.94 -9.18 -24.25
C THR A 50 -11.51 -10.56 -23.93
N GLU A 51 -10.72 -11.61 -24.13
CA GLU A 51 -11.09 -12.99 -23.85
C GLU A 51 -10.97 -13.29 -22.36
N VAL A 52 -11.89 -14.10 -21.84
CA VAL A 52 -11.83 -14.59 -20.47
C VAL A 52 -10.67 -15.58 -20.34
N ALA A 53 -9.66 -15.22 -19.55
CA ALA A 53 -8.57 -16.12 -19.22
C ALA A 53 -9.10 -17.31 -18.40
N LYS A 54 -8.75 -18.54 -18.82
CA LYS A 54 -8.97 -19.76 -18.04
C LYS A 54 -7.68 -20.11 -17.30
N PRO A 55 -7.53 -19.73 -16.01
CA PRO A 55 -6.34 -20.06 -15.26
C PRO A 55 -6.21 -21.58 -15.11
N LYS A 56 -4.99 -22.09 -15.23
CA LYS A 56 -4.70 -23.48 -14.90
C LYS A 56 -4.78 -23.65 -13.39
N ALA A 57 -5.45 -24.70 -12.94
CA ALA A 57 -5.45 -25.05 -11.52
C ALA A 57 -4.01 -25.31 -11.07
N GLY A 58 -3.64 -24.74 -9.92
CA GLY A 58 -2.34 -24.92 -9.29
C GLY A 58 -2.52 -25.18 -7.81
N THR A 59 -1.57 -25.91 -7.21
CA THR A 59 -1.55 -26.11 -5.77
C THR A 59 -0.92 -24.89 -5.10
N TYR A 60 -1.61 -24.31 -4.12
CA TYR A 60 -1.09 -23.24 -3.29
C TYR A 60 -0.80 -23.77 -1.89
N GLN A 61 0.48 -23.70 -1.47
CA GLN A 61 0.92 -24.06 -0.13
C GLN A 61 1.60 -22.86 0.56
N GLY A 62 0.95 -21.71 0.51
CA GLY A 62 1.45 -20.50 1.15
C GLY A 62 1.50 -20.62 2.67
N LYS A 63 2.52 -20.03 3.28
CA LYS A 63 2.67 -19.89 4.74
C LYS A 63 2.64 -18.42 5.09
N ALA A 64 1.85 -18.07 6.11
CA ALA A 64 1.76 -16.70 6.59
C ALA A 64 3.14 -16.20 7.08
N ASN A 65 3.65 -15.15 6.45
CA ASN A 65 4.85 -14.44 6.87
C ASN A 65 4.51 -13.44 7.98
N LYS A 66 4.63 -13.91 9.22
CA LYS A 66 4.34 -13.11 10.42
C LYS A 66 5.26 -11.89 10.58
N ALA A 67 6.39 -11.82 9.89
CA ALA A 67 7.26 -10.63 9.93
C ALA A 67 6.66 -9.42 9.20
N LEU A 68 5.64 -9.63 8.35
CA LEU A 68 4.95 -8.57 7.62
C LEU A 68 3.68 -8.06 8.33
N PHE A 69 3.44 -8.51 9.57
CA PHE A 69 2.29 -8.11 10.36
C PHE A 69 2.66 -7.90 11.82
N GLU A 70 2.31 -6.75 12.37
CA GLU A 70 2.55 -6.43 13.77
C GLU A 70 1.25 -6.15 14.52
N ALA A 71 1.19 -6.66 15.75
CA ALA A 71 0.03 -6.45 16.62
C ALA A 71 0.05 -5.06 17.28
N LYS A 72 -1.13 -4.55 17.65
CA LYS A 72 -1.27 -3.29 18.40
C LYS A 72 -0.35 -3.20 19.63
N ALA A 73 -0.21 -4.29 20.38
CA ALA A 73 0.64 -4.34 21.57
C ALA A 73 2.13 -4.13 21.24
N TYR A 74 2.60 -4.61 20.09
CA TYR A 74 3.96 -4.36 19.62
C TYR A 74 4.16 -2.88 19.29
N VAL A 75 3.22 -2.30 18.52
CA VAL A 75 3.26 -0.89 18.13
C VAL A 75 3.32 0.03 19.35
N LEU A 76 2.45 -0.19 20.35
CA LEU A 76 2.44 0.58 21.60
C LEU A 76 3.79 0.58 22.33
N LYS A 77 4.50 -0.56 22.34
CA LYS A 77 5.82 -0.69 22.99
C LYS A 77 6.94 0.01 22.23
N LYS A 78 6.73 0.31 20.95
CA LYS A 78 7.73 0.85 20.02
C LYS A 78 7.52 2.34 19.71
N ILE A 79 6.46 2.97 20.22
CA ILE A 79 6.28 4.43 20.15
C ILE A 79 7.52 5.13 20.72
N GLY A 80 8.06 6.09 19.97
CA GLY A 80 9.29 6.81 20.33
C GLY A 80 10.60 6.03 20.18
N LYS A 81 10.54 4.74 19.77
CA LYS A 81 11.71 3.85 19.61
C LYS A 81 11.88 3.34 18.17
N ALA A 82 10.83 3.41 17.37
CA ALA A 82 10.82 2.99 15.97
C ALA A 82 10.27 4.12 15.09
N HIS A 83 10.70 4.14 13.83
CA HIS A 83 10.07 4.97 12.82
C HIS A 83 8.73 4.34 12.43
N ILE A 84 7.64 5.05 12.71
CA ILE A 84 6.28 4.65 12.34
C ILE A 84 5.83 5.63 11.26
N VAL A 85 5.57 5.12 10.05
CA VAL A 85 5.12 5.91 8.91
C VAL A 85 3.62 5.78 8.77
N ASP A 86 2.91 6.91 8.74
CA ASP A 86 1.48 7.00 8.49
C ASP A 86 1.25 7.53 7.08
N THR A 87 0.61 6.73 6.22
CA THR A 87 0.37 7.06 4.81
C THR A 87 -1.01 7.66 4.56
N ARG A 88 -1.76 8.01 5.61
CA ARG A 88 -3.05 8.69 5.45
C ARG A 88 -2.84 10.09 4.86
N GLN A 89 -3.82 10.54 4.08
CA GLN A 89 -3.87 11.93 3.63
C GLN A 89 -3.83 12.86 4.84
N ARG A 90 -3.05 13.94 4.74
CA ARG A 90 -3.05 14.98 5.76
C ARG A 90 -4.43 15.61 5.80
N SER A 91 -5.13 15.47 6.92
CA SER A 91 -6.39 16.19 7.14
C SER A 91 -6.09 17.67 7.40
N ALA A 92 -6.72 18.56 6.62
CA ALA A 92 -6.50 20.01 6.64
C ALA A 92 -6.90 20.74 7.94
N GLY A 93 -7.32 20.02 8.98
CA GLY A 93 -7.83 20.60 10.23
C GLY A 93 -6.93 20.46 11.46
N ILE A 94 -5.78 19.78 11.37
CA ILE A 94 -4.94 19.48 12.54
C ILE A 94 -3.61 20.25 12.54
N CYS A 95 -3.24 20.85 11.40
CA CYS A 95 -2.01 21.63 11.27
C CYS A 95 -2.36 23.07 10.87
N ASP A 96 -2.87 23.87 11.80
CA ASP A 96 -2.64 25.31 11.72
C ASP A 96 -1.25 25.56 12.34
N GLU A 97 -0.26 25.91 11.51
CA GLU A 97 1.08 26.29 11.96
C GLU A 97 1.05 27.53 12.88
N ARG A 98 -0.08 28.23 13.02
CA ARG A 98 -0.23 29.40 13.90
C ARG A 98 -0.27 29.10 15.40
N ALA A 99 -0.28 27.83 15.83
CA ALA A 99 -0.36 27.49 17.26
C ALA A 99 1.00 27.43 17.97
N VAL A 100 2.12 27.34 17.25
CA VAL A 100 3.47 27.16 17.86
C VAL A 100 4.16 28.50 18.16
N ASP A 101 3.73 29.61 17.56
CA ASP A 101 4.51 30.88 17.59
C ASP A 101 4.07 31.90 18.67
N ARG A 102 3.22 31.51 19.63
CA ARG A 102 2.68 32.46 20.63
C ARG A 102 3.25 32.38 22.05
N ASN A 103 4.35 31.65 22.28
CA ASN A 103 4.86 31.46 23.65
C ASN A 103 6.34 31.86 23.88
N HIS A 104 6.89 32.74 23.05
CA HIS A 104 8.23 33.32 23.24
C HIS A 104 8.22 34.85 23.38
N SER A 105 7.36 35.38 24.24
CA SER A 105 7.53 36.76 24.73
C SER A 105 6.96 36.92 26.13
N ILE A 106 7.70 36.43 27.11
CA ILE A 106 7.70 36.99 28.47
C ILE A 106 9.14 37.33 28.85
N SER A 107 9.44 38.62 28.84
CA SER A 107 10.47 39.27 29.65
C SER A 107 9.85 40.58 30.13
#